data_AF-A0A0D9VV30-F1
#
_entry.id   AF-A0A0D9VV30-F1
#
_cell.length_a   1.000
_cell.length_b   1.000
_cell.length_c   1.000
_cell.angle_alpha   90.00
_cell.angle_beta   90.00
_cell.angle_gamma   90.00
#
_symmetry.space_group_name_H-M   'P 1'
#
loop_
_entity.id
_entity.type
_entity.pdbx_description
1 polymer ?
#
loop_
_entity_poly.entity_id
_entity_poly.type
_entity_poly.pdbx_seq_one_letter_code
_entity_poly.pdbx_strand_id
1 'polypeptide(L)' 'MGRNDLYLLQVDISKLSDGLVYEAADDSNYFPHFYGPGRSFAPLQLDVVTKAVKIDLILALS' A
#
# COMPACT_ATOMS: atom_id res chain seq x y z
N MET A 1 18.51 11.86 3.78
CA MET A 1 17.67 12.01 4.99
C MET A 1 16.37 11.25 4.78
N GLY A 2 15.88 10.52 5.79
CA GLY A 2 14.63 9.77 5.68
C GLY A 2 13.39 10.69 5.69
N ARG A 3 12.21 10.12 5.45
CA ARG A 3 10.92 10.82 5.55
C ARG A 3 10.36 10.68 6.97
N ASN A 4 9.84 11.78 7.52
CA ASN A 4 9.11 11.80 8.79
C ASN A 4 7.60 11.74 8.53
N ASP A 5 6.82 11.57 9.62
CA ASP A 5 5.35 11.59 9.61
C ASP A 5 4.71 10.56 8.65
N LEU A 6 5.33 9.38 8.57
CA LEU A 6 4.82 8.26 7.80
C LEU A 6 3.82 7.43 8.60
N TYR A 7 2.84 6.89 7.90
CA TYR A 7 1.92 5.89 8.42
C TYR A 7 1.99 4.63 7.56
N LEU A 8 2.10 3.48 8.20
CA LEU A 8 1.91 2.17 7.57
C LEU A 8 0.43 1.80 7.63
N LEU A 9 -0.17 1.56 6.47
CA LEU A 9 -1.56 1.15 6.34
C LEU A 9 -1.64 -0.36 6.10
N GLN A 10 -2.42 -1.05 6.93
CA GLN A 10 -2.84 -2.42 6.67
C GLN A 10 -4.18 -2.38 5.94
N VAL A 11 -4.25 -3.03 4.78
CA VAL A 11 -5.43 -3.01 3.90
C VAL A 11 -6.06 -4.39 3.83
N ASP A 12 -7.40 -4.43 3.93
CA ASP A 12 -8.20 -5.64 3.66
C ASP A 12 -8.41 -5.79 2.15
N ILE A 13 -7.62 -6.67 1.54
CA ILE A 13 -7.65 -6.92 0.09
C ILE A 13 -8.99 -7.49 -0.38
N SER A 14 -9.78 -8.14 0.49
CA SER A 14 -11.08 -8.70 0.11
C SER A 14 -12.08 -7.62 -0.30
N LYS A 15 -11.86 -6.38 0.13
CA LYS A 15 -12.67 -5.21 -0.19
C LYS A 15 -12.21 -4.46 -1.45
N LEU A 16 -11.06 -4.81 -2.03
CA LEU A 16 -10.51 -4.09 -3.19
C LEU A 16 -11.06 -4.56 -4.53
N SER A 17 -11.86 -5.65 -4.55
CA SER A 17 -12.48 -6.21 -5.76
C SER A 17 -11.50 -6.34 -6.93
N ASP A 18 -11.95 -6.11 -8.17
CA ASP A 18 -11.18 -6.28 -9.40
C ASP A 18 -10.13 -5.18 -9.64
N GLY A 19 -9.98 -4.24 -8.70
CA GLY A 19 -9.04 -3.14 -8.80
C GLY A 19 -7.59 -3.53 -8.49
N LEU A 20 -7.35 -4.70 -7.90
CA LEU A 20 -6.01 -5.17 -7.49
C LEU A 20 -5.41 -6.11 -8.55
N VAL A 21 -4.25 -5.76 -9.08
CA VAL A 21 -3.51 -6.58 -10.05
C VAL A 21 -2.11 -6.86 -9.50
N TYR A 22 -1.68 -8.12 -9.54
CA TYR A 22 -0.31 -8.49 -9.22
C TYR A 22 0.53 -8.44 -10.49
N GLU A 23 1.49 -7.52 -10.53
CA GLU A 23 2.38 -7.32 -11.68
C GLU A 23 3.82 -7.57 -11.26
N ALA A 24 4.63 -8.05 -12.21
CA ALA A 24 6.05 -8.26 -11.97
C ALA A 24 6.71 -6.91 -11.67
N ALA A 25 7.34 -6.78 -10.50
CA ALA A 25 8.16 -5.62 -10.16
C ALA A 25 9.62 -5.82 -10.57
N ASP A 26 10.06 -7.08 -10.60
CA ASP A 26 11.33 -7.55 -11.13
C ASP A 26 11.17 -8.99 -11.63
N ASP A 27 12.28 -9.64 -11.99
CA ASP A 27 12.29 -10.99 -12.57
C ASP A 27 11.79 -12.09 -11.61
N SER A 28 11.66 -11.79 -10.31
CA SER A 28 11.37 -12.77 -9.25
C SER A 28 10.18 -12.38 -8.36
N ASN A 29 9.79 -11.10 -8.34
CA ASN A 29 8.82 -10.57 -7.41
C ASN A 29 7.61 -9.97 -8.13
N TYR A 30 6.42 -10.25 -7.58
CA TYR A 30 5.17 -9.63 -8.00
C TYR A 30 4.64 -8.74 -6.88
N PHE A 31 4.27 -7.52 -7.22
CA PHE A 31 3.73 -6.55 -6.27
C PHE A 31 2.29 -6.15 -6.65
N PRO A 32 1.43 -5.94 -5.65
CA PRO A 32 0.07 -5.51 -5.89
C PRO A 32 0.02 -4.04 -6.35
N HIS A 33 -0.66 -3.80 -7.47
CA HIS A 33 -1.00 -2.48 -7.98
C HIS A 33 -2.52 -2.32 -7.92
N PHE A 34 -2.99 -1.27 -7.25
CA PHE A 34 -4.41 -0.94 -7.19
C PHE A 34 -4.74 0.13 -8.24
N TYR A 35 -5.46 -0.26 -9.28
CA TYR A 35 -5.89 0.60 -10.38
C TYR A 35 -7.33 1.07 -10.25
N GLY A 36 -8.04 0.73 -9.17
CA GLY A 36 -9.45 1.05 -9.00
C GLY A 36 -10.40 0.21 -9.88
N PRO A 37 -11.73 0.37 -9.69
CA PRO A 37 -12.72 -0.32 -10.50
C PRO A 37 -12.54 -0.01 -11.99
N GLY A 38 -12.67 -1.04 -12.84
CA GLY A 38 -12.52 -0.90 -14.29
C GLY A 38 -11.11 -0.54 -14.75
N ARG A 39 -10.08 -0.71 -13.91
CA ARG A 39 -8.68 -0.30 -14.17
C ARG A 39 -8.56 1.18 -14.50
N SER A 40 -9.38 1.99 -13.87
CA SER A 40 -9.41 3.45 -14.00
C SER A 40 -9.19 4.09 -12.63
N PHE A 41 -8.44 5.20 -12.61
CA PHE A 41 -8.05 5.85 -11.35
C PHE A 41 -9.24 6.04 -10.41
N ALA A 42 -9.14 5.43 -9.23
CA ALA A 42 -10.03 5.65 -8.10
C ALA A 42 -9.21 5.69 -6.81
N PRO A 43 -9.53 6.60 -5.88
CA PRO A 43 -8.85 6.64 -4.59
C PRO A 43 -9.13 5.37 -3.78
N LEU A 44 -8.15 4.94 -2.99
CA LEU A 44 -8.34 3.89 -2.00
C LEU A 44 -9.36 4.36 -0.95
N GLN A 45 -10.45 3.62 -0.77
CA GLN A 45 -11.48 4.00 0.21
C GLN A 45 -10.99 3.77 1.64
N LEU A 46 -11.39 4.62 2.58
CA LEU A 46 -10.87 4.57 3.96
C LEU A 46 -11.27 3.28 4.70
N ASP A 47 -12.44 2.74 4.38
CA ASP A 47 -13.02 1.55 5.03
C ASP A 47 -12.29 0.24 4.69
N VAL A 48 -11.41 0.26 3.68
CA VAL A 48 -10.51 -0.85 3.35
C VAL A 48 -9.27 -0.89 4.24
N VAL A 49 -8.96 0.21 4.94
CA VAL A 49 -7.85 0.25 5.90
C VAL A 49 -8.31 -0.34 7.22
N THR A 50 -7.70 -1.45 7.62
CA THR A 50 -8.01 -2.15 8.89
C THR A 50 -7.16 -1.66 10.04
N LYS A 51 -5.99 -1.09 9.75
CA LYS A 51 -5.08 -0.53 10.75
C LYS A 51 -4.19 0.54 10.13
N ALA A 52 -3.86 1.57 10.91
CA ALA A 52 -2.83 2.54 10.59
C ALA A 52 -1.84 2.63 11.77
N VAL A 53 -0.54 2.64 11.50
CA VAL A 53 0.51 2.76 12.51
C VAL A 53 1.49 3.84 12.10
N LYS A 54 1.78 4.79 13.00
CA LYS A 54 2.83 5.79 12.76
C LYS A 54 4.19 5.09 12.74
N ILE A 55 4.99 5.36 11.71
CA ILE A 55 6.37 4.86 11.60
C ILE A 55 7.31 5.96 12.08
N ASP A 56 8.12 5.64 13.08
CA ASP A 56 9.20 6.51 13.54
C ASP A 56 10.51 6.13 12.86
N LEU A 57 11.19 7.12 12.29
CA LEU A 57 12.53 6.94 11.75
C LEU A 57 13.51 6.86 12.93
N ILE A 58 13.90 5.63 13.29
CA ILE A 58 14.96 5.41 14.27
C ILE A 58 16.29 5.54 13.52
N LEU A 59 17.03 6.61 13.80
CA LEU A 59 18.42 6.69 13.37
C LEU A 59 19.22 5.70 14.23
N ALA A 60 19.66 4.60 13.62
CA ALA A 60 20.66 3.74 14.24
C ALA A 60 21.97 4.53 14.29
N LEU A 61 22.37 5.01 15.47
CA LEU A 61 23.71 5.54 15.68
C LEU A 61 24.67 4.34 15.64
N SER A 62 25.45 4.23 14.57
CA SER A 62 26.59 3.32 14.43
C SER A 62 27.87 3.99 14.92
#